data_AF-A0A6G7BZI7-F1
#
_entry.id   AF-A0A6G7BZI7-F1
#
_cell.length_a   1.000
_cell.length_b   1.000
_cell.length_c   1.000
_cell.angle_alpha   90.00
_cell.angle_beta   90.00
_cell.angle_gamma   90.00
#
_symmetry.space_group_name_H-M   'P 1'
#
loop_
_entity.id
_entity.type
_entity.pdbx_description
1 polymer ?
#
loop_
_entity_poly.entity_id
_entity_poly.type
_entity_poly.pdbx_seq_one_letter_code
_entity_poly.pdbx_strand_id
1 'polypeptide(L)'
;MARYSGGTYCKGADRMLLLCIALVFQFVFSSFKVLKNTSMLLTCIAVFHMFSLSAQTPHKDSGADGLDKIKALQIGDTLSNEFWTTVHSKLQNGDSAEFSFNKAKGKFILLDFWATWCTVCVRGFPKIDSLHRNLNDNVRIVLVNEKGNRDNKESITAFFEKYHSRFPYALDIPQIYSDSVLCQYFPHRSIPHYVLISPKGRVLSLGSIREFTAMMEMLDFAPIKNRTKAVKERSTK
;
A
#
# COMPACT_ATOMS: atom_id res chain seq x y z
N MET A 1 -85.77 -40.26 63.32
CA MET A 1 -84.71 -39.92 64.30
C MET A 1 -83.36 -40.21 63.66
N ALA A 2 -82.37 -39.37 63.97
CA ALA A 2 -80.95 -39.44 63.58
C ALA A 2 -80.57 -39.03 62.14
N ARG A 3 -79.93 -37.85 62.09
CA ARG A 3 -79.10 -37.29 61.01
C ARG A 3 -77.83 -38.12 60.86
N TYR A 4 -77.25 -38.20 59.66
CA TYR A 4 -75.80 -38.10 59.51
C TYR A 4 -75.43 -37.40 58.19
N SER A 5 -74.47 -36.51 58.35
CA SER A 5 -74.00 -35.45 57.49
C SER A 5 -72.58 -35.74 57.00
N GLY A 6 -72.19 -35.13 55.88
CA GLY A 6 -70.84 -34.57 55.74
C GLY A 6 -69.96 -35.22 54.68
N GLY A 7 -69.40 -34.37 53.82
CA GLY A 7 -68.25 -34.73 52.99
C GLY A 7 -68.22 -34.14 51.58
N THR A 8 -68.52 -32.86 51.40
CA THR A 8 -68.19 -32.14 50.16
C THR A 8 -66.67 -32.06 50.00
N TYR A 9 -66.09 -32.98 49.24
CA TYR A 9 -64.66 -33.00 48.89
C TYR A 9 -64.35 -31.86 47.90
N CYS A 10 -63.43 -30.98 48.30
CA CYS A 10 -63.04 -29.72 47.66
C CYS A 10 -62.56 -29.88 46.19
N LYS A 11 -63.32 -29.36 45.21
CA LYS A 11 -62.89 -29.16 43.82
C LYS A 11 -61.99 -27.92 43.59
N GLY A 12 -61.55 -27.25 44.65
CA GLY A 12 -60.75 -26.01 44.58
C GLY A 12 -59.22 -26.19 44.70
N ALA A 13 -58.75 -27.27 45.33
CA ALA A 13 -57.32 -27.45 45.62
C ALA A 13 -56.50 -27.86 44.37
N ASP A 14 -57.07 -28.64 43.44
CA ASP A 14 -56.39 -29.06 42.22
C ASP A 14 -56.13 -27.91 41.23
N ARG A 15 -57.06 -26.96 41.11
CA ARG A 15 -56.90 -25.82 40.19
C ARG A 15 -55.80 -24.86 40.64
N MET A 16 -55.67 -24.65 41.94
CA MET A 16 -54.63 -23.79 42.50
C MET A 16 -53.25 -24.44 42.40
N LEU A 17 -53.15 -25.76 42.65
CA LEU A 17 -51.90 -26.50 42.48
C LEU A 17 -51.44 -26.52 41.01
N LEU A 18 -52.36 -26.74 40.06
CA LEU A 18 -52.07 -26.71 38.62
C LEU A 18 -51.63 -25.31 38.13
N LEU A 19 -52.24 -24.23 38.64
CA LEU A 19 -51.82 -22.86 38.33
C LEU A 19 -50.43 -22.55 38.88
N CYS A 20 -50.12 -22.98 40.11
CA CYS A 20 -48.79 -22.81 40.68
C CYS A 20 -47.72 -23.58 39.90
N ILE A 21 -47.98 -24.82 39.48
CA ILE A 21 -47.06 -25.61 38.65
C ILE A 21 -46.85 -24.93 37.29
N ALA A 22 -47.91 -24.43 36.65
CA ALA A 22 -47.80 -23.73 35.37
C ALA A 22 -46.99 -22.43 35.47
N LEU A 23 -47.14 -21.66 36.54
CA LEU A 23 -46.37 -20.43 36.77
C LEU A 23 -44.88 -20.72 37.06
N VAL A 24 -44.58 -21.75 37.86
CA VAL A 24 -43.19 -22.19 38.07
C VAL A 24 -42.59 -22.69 36.75
N PHE A 25 -43.34 -23.45 35.96
CA PHE A 25 -42.86 -23.92 34.66
C PHE A 25 -42.61 -22.77 33.69
N GLN A 26 -43.50 -21.76 33.62
CA GLN A 26 -43.27 -20.57 32.79
C GLN A 26 -42.10 -19.72 33.28
N PHE A 27 -41.92 -19.58 34.60
CA PHE A 27 -40.78 -18.85 35.16
C PHE A 27 -39.45 -19.57 34.90
N VAL A 28 -39.42 -20.89 35.04
CA VAL A 28 -38.25 -21.72 34.71
C VAL A 28 -37.97 -21.66 33.21
N PHE A 29 -38.99 -21.77 32.36
CA PHE A 29 -38.82 -21.72 30.90
C PHE A 29 -38.32 -20.34 30.42
N SER A 30 -38.79 -19.25 31.05
CA SER A 30 -38.30 -17.89 30.81
C SER A 30 -36.85 -17.72 31.26
N SER A 31 -36.51 -18.22 32.46
CA SER A 31 -35.15 -18.23 33.00
C SER A 31 -34.18 -19.04 32.12
N PHE A 32 -34.63 -20.17 31.54
CA PHE A 32 -33.84 -20.96 30.58
C PHE A 32 -33.59 -20.23 29.25
N LYS A 33 -34.55 -19.43 28.76
CA LYS A 33 -34.34 -18.58 27.57
C LYS A 33 -33.32 -17.46 27.86
N VAL A 34 -33.42 -16.82 29.02
CA VAL A 34 -32.47 -15.79 29.45
C VAL A 34 -31.07 -16.38 29.64
N LEU A 35 -30.95 -17.59 30.21
CA LEU A 35 -29.68 -18.29 30.41
C LEU A 35 -29.00 -18.67 29.07
N LYS A 36 -29.76 -19.06 28.05
CA LYS A 36 -29.23 -19.28 26.69
C LYS A 36 -28.71 -17.98 26.07
N ASN A 37 -29.39 -16.86 26.30
CA ASN A 37 -29.00 -15.56 25.74
C ASN A 37 -27.77 -14.96 26.45
N THR A 38 -27.65 -15.13 27.77
CA THR A 38 -26.47 -14.69 28.53
C THR A 38 -25.25 -15.58 28.27
N SER A 39 -25.44 -16.90 28.11
CA SER A 39 -24.39 -17.82 27.68
C SER A 39 -23.89 -17.49 26.27
N MET A 40 -24.79 -17.17 25.32
CA MET A 40 -24.41 -16.72 23.99
C MET A 40 -23.65 -15.39 24.03
N LEU A 41 -24.08 -14.43 24.86
CA LEU A 41 -23.41 -13.14 25.01
C LEU A 41 -22.01 -13.28 25.65
N LEU A 42 -21.88 -14.10 26.69
CA LEU A 42 -20.59 -14.41 27.31
C LEU A 42 -19.65 -15.15 26.35
N THR A 43 -20.19 -16.03 25.50
CA THR A 43 -19.41 -16.71 24.46
C THR A 43 -18.97 -15.72 23.38
N CYS A 44 -19.83 -14.79 22.96
CA CYS A 44 -19.46 -13.74 22.01
C CYS A 44 -18.39 -12.80 22.58
N ILE A 45 -18.51 -12.40 23.85
CA ILE A 45 -17.50 -11.59 24.55
C ILE A 45 -16.18 -12.36 24.68
N ALA A 46 -16.22 -13.64 25.06
CA ALA A 46 -15.03 -14.48 25.16
C ALA A 46 -14.33 -14.65 23.79
N VAL A 47 -15.10 -14.86 22.72
CA VAL A 47 -14.57 -14.93 21.35
C VAL A 47 -13.97 -13.58 20.92
N PHE A 48 -14.61 -12.45 21.25
CA PHE A 48 -14.09 -11.11 20.96
C PHE A 48 -12.77 -10.82 21.71
N HIS A 49 -12.63 -11.29 22.95
CA HIS A 49 -11.39 -11.18 23.70
C HIS A 49 -10.32 -12.18 23.24
N MET A 50 -10.71 -13.36 22.76
CA MET A 50 -9.76 -14.36 22.23
C MET A 50 -9.12 -13.89 20.91
N PHE A 51 -9.86 -13.19 20.05
CA PHE A 51 -9.31 -12.53 18.86
C PHE A 51 -8.40 -11.33 19.17
N SER A 52 -8.35 -10.85 20.43
CA SER A 52 -7.46 -9.76 20.83
C SER A 52 -6.06 -10.25 21.27
N LEU A 53 -5.89 -11.52 21.67
CA LEU A 53 -4.58 -12.05 22.08
C LEU A 53 -3.78 -12.70 20.94
N SER A 54 -4.41 -13.11 19.83
CA SER A 54 -3.69 -13.68 18.69
C SER A 54 -3.08 -12.64 17.74
N ALA A 55 -3.27 -11.33 18.00
CA ALA A 55 -2.72 -10.26 17.17
C ALA A 55 -1.35 -9.73 17.63
N GLN A 56 -0.77 -10.27 18.72
CA GLN A 56 0.50 -9.81 19.28
C GLN A 56 1.38 -10.96 19.74
N THR A 57 1.77 -11.85 18.82
CA THR A 57 3.02 -12.57 18.95
C THR A 57 3.90 -12.22 17.75
N PRO A 58 4.92 -11.36 17.91
CA PRO A 58 5.90 -11.13 16.85
C PRO A 58 6.56 -12.46 16.50
N HIS A 59 6.38 -12.92 15.27
CA HIS A 59 7.11 -14.07 14.74
C HIS A 59 8.59 -13.67 14.63
N LYS A 60 9.44 -14.27 15.46
CA LYS A 60 10.87 -13.94 15.62
C LYS A 60 11.76 -14.37 14.44
N ASP A 61 11.16 -14.75 13.31
CA ASP A 61 11.88 -15.28 12.13
C ASP A 61 11.69 -14.44 10.86
N SER A 62 11.04 -13.27 10.97
CA SER A 62 11.09 -12.28 9.88
C SER A 62 12.35 -11.45 10.07
N GLY A 63 13.34 -11.58 9.19
CA GLY A 63 14.58 -10.79 9.16
C GLY A 63 14.36 -9.29 8.89
N ALA A 64 13.42 -8.67 9.61
CA ALA A 64 13.11 -7.24 9.62
C ALA A 64 13.78 -6.52 10.80
N ASP A 65 14.64 -7.20 11.55
CA ASP A 65 15.43 -6.61 12.63
C ASP A 65 16.61 -5.84 12.01
N GLY A 66 16.34 -4.59 11.62
CA GLY A 66 17.39 -3.68 11.13
C GLY A 66 16.94 -2.45 10.33
N LEU A 67 15.65 -2.29 10.02
CA LEU A 67 15.15 -1.05 9.43
C LEU A 67 14.36 -0.29 10.49
N ASP A 68 15.02 0.62 11.20
CA ASP A 68 14.35 1.74 11.85
C ASP A 68 13.30 2.28 10.87
N LYS A 69 12.05 2.40 11.32
CA LYS A 69 10.89 2.75 10.48
C LYS A 69 11.26 3.93 9.57
N ILE A 70 11.42 3.66 8.28
CA ILE A 70 11.77 4.68 7.30
C ILE A 70 10.74 5.80 7.42
N LYS A 71 11.21 7.01 7.74
CA LYS A 71 10.35 8.18 7.85
C LYS A 71 9.91 8.60 6.45
N ALA A 72 8.60 8.68 6.24
CA ALA A 72 8.04 9.25 5.02
C ALA A 72 8.49 10.70 4.84
N LEU A 73 8.94 11.04 3.64
CA LEU A 73 9.44 12.35 3.26
C LEU A 73 8.32 13.20 2.64
N GLN A 74 8.38 14.49 2.93
CA GLN A 74 7.50 15.51 2.41
C GLN A 74 8.27 16.50 1.53
N ILE A 75 7.54 17.35 0.80
CA ILE A 75 8.15 18.46 0.07
C ILE A 75 8.94 19.33 1.05
N GLY A 76 10.21 19.56 0.73
CA GLY A 76 11.15 20.33 1.55
C GLY A 76 12.09 19.49 2.40
N ASP A 77 11.78 18.21 2.64
CA ASP A 77 12.67 17.30 3.38
C ASP A 77 13.92 16.98 2.57
N THR A 78 14.98 16.57 3.27
CA THR A 78 16.26 16.15 2.66
C THR A 78 16.46 14.65 2.83
N LEU A 79 16.93 14.00 1.77
CA LEU A 79 17.27 12.58 1.75
C LEU A 79 18.34 12.26 2.80
N SER A 80 18.13 11.18 3.53
CA SER A 80 19.10 10.66 4.49
C SER A 80 20.29 9.97 3.79
N ASN A 81 21.36 9.67 4.53
CA ASN A 81 22.52 8.99 3.95
C ASN A 81 22.16 7.58 3.48
N GLU A 82 21.26 6.91 4.20
CA GLU A 82 20.76 5.57 3.93
C GLU A 82 20.05 5.51 2.58
N PHE A 83 19.28 6.56 2.20
CA PHE A 83 18.64 6.61 0.89
C PHE A 83 19.65 6.45 -0.25
N TRP A 84 20.83 7.04 -0.12
CA TRP A 84 21.85 7.02 -1.17
C TRP A 84 22.54 5.66 -1.31
N THR A 85 22.74 4.97 -0.20
CA THR A 85 23.46 3.71 -0.11
C THR A 85 22.55 2.49 -0.21
N THR A 86 21.24 2.65 0.00
CA THR A 86 20.28 1.55 -0.13
C THR A 86 20.33 0.94 -1.52
N VAL A 87 20.39 -0.39 -1.53
CA VAL A 87 20.42 -1.20 -2.75
C VAL A 87 19.00 -1.63 -3.09
N HIS A 88 18.60 -1.36 -4.32
CA HIS A 88 17.34 -1.77 -4.92
C HIS A 88 17.60 -2.81 -6.01
N SER A 89 16.62 -3.70 -6.23
CA SER A 89 16.64 -4.61 -7.37
C SER A 89 16.16 -3.87 -8.62
N LYS A 90 17.02 -3.73 -9.62
CA LYS A 90 16.64 -3.27 -10.95
C LYS A 90 16.59 -4.42 -11.95
N LEU A 91 15.76 -4.28 -12.97
CA LEU A 91 15.74 -5.16 -14.12
C LEU A 91 16.86 -4.78 -15.10
N GLN A 92 17.60 -5.75 -15.58
CA GLN A 92 18.63 -5.61 -16.60
C GLN A 92 18.62 -6.84 -17.51
N ASN A 93 18.18 -6.68 -18.76
CA ASN A 93 18.10 -7.75 -19.76
C ASN A 93 17.29 -8.98 -19.27
N GLY A 94 16.22 -8.77 -18.51
CA GLY A 94 15.39 -9.85 -17.93
C GLY A 94 15.89 -10.39 -16.59
N ASP A 95 17.10 -10.03 -16.18
CA ASP A 95 17.72 -10.42 -14.92
C ASP A 95 17.71 -9.32 -13.87
N SER A 96 18.00 -9.71 -12.64
CA SER A 96 18.13 -8.83 -11.50
C SER A 96 19.54 -8.27 -11.42
N ALA A 97 19.66 -6.96 -11.25
CA ALA A 97 20.92 -6.29 -10.97
C ALA A 97 20.75 -5.28 -9.84
N GLU A 98 21.84 -4.93 -9.18
CA GLU A 98 21.81 -3.96 -8.10
C GLU A 98 21.72 -2.52 -8.64
N PHE A 99 21.01 -1.68 -7.90
CA PHE A 99 20.91 -0.25 -8.15
C PHE A 99 20.99 0.53 -6.83
N SER A 100 21.75 1.61 -6.81
CA SER A 100 21.72 2.59 -5.72
C SER A 100 21.77 4.01 -6.28
N PHE A 101 21.28 4.98 -5.51
CA PHE A 101 21.23 6.38 -5.91
C PHE A 101 22.56 7.12 -5.73
N ASN A 102 23.61 6.49 -5.21
CA ASN A 102 24.92 7.13 -5.01
C ASN A 102 25.47 7.80 -6.28
N LYS A 103 25.32 7.16 -7.45
CA LYS A 103 25.77 7.72 -8.74
C LYS A 103 24.90 8.88 -9.26
N ALA A 104 23.77 9.16 -8.59
CA ALA A 104 22.85 10.24 -8.91
C ALA A 104 23.06 11.49 -8.04
N LYS A 105 23.97 11.46 -7.05
CA LYS A 105 24.31 12.63 -6.23
C LYS A 105 24.73 13.81 -7.12
N GLY A 106 24.23 15.00 -6.82
CA GLY A 106 24.48 16.21 -7.61
C GLY A 106 23.65 16.31 -8.90
N LYS A 107 22.77 15.36 -9.18
CA LYS A 107 21.76 15.43 -10.25
C LYS A 107 20.37 15.58 -9.65
N PHE A 108 19.44 16.14 -10.43
CA PHE A 108 18.03 15.96 -10.13
C PHE A 108 17.69 14.47 -10.22
N ILE A 109 16.75 14.01 -9.40
CA ILE A 109 16.21 12.66 -9.48
C ILE A 109 14.71 12.77 -9.70
N LEU A 110 14.21 12.07 -10.71
CA LEU A 110 12.79 11.93 -10.97
C LEU A 110 12.42 10.45 -10.80
N LEU A 111 11.59 10.16 -9.80
CA LEU A 111 11.00 8.84 -9.62
C LEU A 111 9.62 8.83 -10.28
N ASP A 112 9.33 7.80 -11.07
CA ASP A 112 8.03 7.53 -11.70
C ASP A 112 7.51 6.19 -11.20
N PHE A 113 6.60 6.23 -10.24
CA PHE A 113 5.97 5.03 -9.68
C PHE A 113 4.87 4.52 -10.61
N TRP A 114 5.00 3.27 -11.04
CA TRP A 114 4.20 2.70 -12.11
C TRP A 114 3.93 1.19 -11.95
N ALA A 115 3.08 0.66 -12.83
CA ALA A 115 2.81 -0.77 -12.96
C ALA A 115 2.42 -1.14 -14.41
N THR A 116 2.59 -2.40 -14.80
CA THR A 116 2.33 -2.87 -16.18
C THR A 116 0.86 -2.69 -16.59
N TRP A 117 -0.06 -2.81 -15.64
CA TRP A 117 -1.50 -2.60 -15.82
C TRP A 117 -1.92 -1.13 -15.76
N CYS A 118 -1.03 -0.22 -15.36
CA CYS A 118 -1.32 1.21 -15.29
C CYS A 118 -1.25 1.84 -16.70
N THR A 119 -2.38 1.83 -17.40
CA THR A 119 -2.47 2.37 -18.77
C THR A 119 -2.01 3.83 -18.86
N VAL A 120 -2.32 4.64 -17.86
CA VAL A 120 -1.96 6.07 -17.86
C VAL A 120 -0.46 6.26 -17.67
N CYS A 121 0.18 5.46 -16.81
CA CYS A 121 1.64 5.45 -16.64
C CYS A 121 2.34 5.11 -17.96
N VAL A 122 1.92 4.03 -18.62
CA VAL A 122 2.50 3.56 -19.89
C VAL A 122 2.35 4.59 -21.01
N ARG A 123 1.23 5.33 -21.06
CA ARG A 123 1.06 6.45 -22.01
C ARG A 123 2.02 7.61 -21.78
N GLY A 124 2.55 7.77 -20.56
CA GLY A 124 3.54 8.78 -20.21
C GLY A 124 4.98 8.44 -20.64
N PHE A 125 5.28 7.17 -20.90
CA PHE A 125 6.65 6.71 -21.20
C PHE A 125 7.34 7.42 -22.36
N PRO A 126 6.68 7.77 -23.49
CA PRO A 126 7.35 8.54 -24.54
C PRO A 126 7.86 9.92 -24.08
N LYS A 127 7.12 10.58 -23.16
CA LYS A 127 7.52 11.86 -22.61
C LYS A 127 8.69 11.71 -21.64
N ILE A 128 8.65 10.67 -20.81
CA ILE A 128 9.71 10.31 -19.86
C ILE A 128 11.00 9.92 -20.60
N ASP A 129 10.91 9.13 -21.67
CA ASP A 129 12.04 8.78 -22.54
C ASP A 129 12.67 10.02 -23.18
N SER A 130 11.84 10.92 -23.74
CA SER A 130 12.33 12.17 -24.30
C SER A 130 13.07 13.01 -23.26
N LEU A 131 12.57 13.07 -22.02
CA LEU A 131 13.24 13.77 -20.94
C LEU A 131 14.58 13.12 -20.61
N HIS A 132 14.61 11.79 -20.50
CA HIS A 132 15.82 11.03 -20.21
C HIS A 132 16.90 11.31 -21.26
N ARG A 133 16.57 11.20 -22.55
CA ARG A 133 17.52 11.44 -23.65
C ARG A 133 18.06 12.88 -23.68
N ASN A 134 17.23 13.86 -23.34
CA ASN A 134 17.62 15.27 -23.42
C ASN A 134 18.40 15.74 -22.17
N LEU A 135 18.14 15.17 -20.99
CA LEU A 135 18.64 15.68 -19.72
C LEU A 135 19.44 14.67 -18.88
N ASN A 136 19.78 13.48 -19.38
CA ASN A 136 20.50 12.41 -18.64
C ASN A 136 21.75 12.87 -17.85
N ASP A 137 22.47 13.88 -18.35
CA ASP A 137 23.62 14.47 -17.68
C ASP A 137 23.25 15.14 -16.35
N ASN A 138 22.02 15.66 -16.23
CA ASN A 138 21.58 16.52 -15.14
C ASN A 138 20.40 15.95 -14.34
N VAL A 139 19.66 15.01 -14.94
CA VAL A 139 18.48 14.38 -14.36
C VAL A 139 18.65 12.87 -14.45
N ARG A 140 18.54 12.20 -13.29
CA ARG A 140 18.44 10.75 -13.20
C ARG A 140 16.97 10.37 -13.06
N ILE A 141 16.40 9.81 -14.13
CA ILE A 141 15.06 9.24 -14.08
C ILE A 141 15.15 7.76 -13.70
N VAL A 142 14.21 7.30 -12.88
CA VAL A 142 14.07 5.90 -12.47
C VAL A 142 12.59 5.56 -12.45
N LEU A 143 12.18 4.49 -13.12
CA LEU A 143 10.82 3.98 -12.94
C LEU A 143 10.82 2.98 -11.78
N VAL A 144 9.82 3.10 -10.92
CA VAL A 144 9.72 2.34 -9.67
C VAL A 144 8.46 1.49 -9.72
N ASN A 145 8.64 0.18 -9.73
CA ASN A 145 7.57 -0.79 -9.61
C ASN A 145 7.55 -1.39 -8.19
N GLU A 146 6.41 -1.23 -7.53
CA GLU A 146 6.26 -1.55 -6.10
C GLU A 146 6.02 -3.04 -5.86
N LYS A 147 6.53 -3.54 -4.73
CA LYS A 147 6.23 -4.89 -4.26
C LYS A 147 4.73 -5.04 -3.98
N GLY A 148 4.14 -6.09 -4.53
CA GLY A 148 2.74 -6.43 -4.27
C GLY A 148 1.73 -5.68 -5.13
N ASN A 149 2.16 -4.89 -6.11
CA ASN A 149 1.27 -4.17 -7.02
C ASN A 149 0.66 -5.04 -8.14
N ARG A 150 0.79 -6.38 -8.06
CA ARG A 150 0.44 -7.42 -9.06
C ARG A 150 1.46 -7.67 -10.17
N ASP A 151 2.55 -6.91 -10.22
CA ASP A 151 3.66 -7.23 -11.10
C ASP A 151 4.70 -8.11 -10.38
N ASN A 152 5.45 -8.84 -11.19
CA ASN A 152 6.68 -9.54 -10.86
C ASN A 152 7.71 -9.36 -11.98
N LYS A 153 8.94 -9.84 -11.77
CA LYS A 153 10.03 -9.70 -12.72
C LYS A 153 9.63 -10.18 -14.12
N GLU A 154 8.99 -11.34 -14.21
CA GLU A 154 8.60 -11.98 -15.47
C GLU A 154 7.55 -11.16 -16.22
N SER A 155 6.53 -10.66 -15.52
CA SER A 155 5.48 -9.81 -16.11
C SER A 155 6.03 -8.48 -16.62
N ILE A 156 6.99 -7.88 -15.91
CA ILE A 156 7.63 -6.62 -16.30
C ILE A 156 8.54 -6.85 -17.52
N THR A 157 9.31 -7.94 -17.53
CA THR A 157 10.13 -8.33 -18.69
C THR A 157 9.26 -8.53 -19.93
N ALA A 158 8.20 -9.34 -19.83
CA ALA A 158 7.28 -9.59 -20.92
C ALA A 158 6.54 -8.31 -21.39
N PHE A 159 6.25 -7.40 -20.45
CA PHE A 159 5.70 -6.09 -20.79
C PHE A 159 6.69 -5.28 -21.64
N PHE A 160 7.97 -5.19 -21.25
CA PHE A 160 8.94 -4.40 -21.99
C PHE A 160 9.31 -5.00 -23.35
N GLU A 161 9.33 -6.32 -23.49
CA GLU A 161 9.47 -6.97 -24.80
C GLU A 161 8.36 -6.54 -25.76
N LYS A 162 7.10 -6.56 -25.30
CA LYS A 162 5.94 -6.08 -26.07
C LYS A 162 5.94 -4.57 -26.28
N TYR A 163 6.46 -3.82 -25.33
CA TYR A 163 6.57 -2.37 -25.45
C TYR A 163 7.57 -2.01 -26.55
N HIS A 164 8.77 -2.60 -26.52
CA HIS A 164 9.83 -2.35 -27.50
C HIS A 164 9.52 -2.90 -28.89
N SER A 165 8.69 -3.95 -29.02
CA SER A 165 8.23 -4.40 -30.34
C SER A 165 7.23 -3.45 -31.01
N ARG A 166 6.52 -2.63 -30.21
CA ARG A 166 5.52 -1.67 -30.71
C ARG A 166 6.06 -0.26 -30.88
N PHE A 167 7.07 0.13 -30.10
CA PHE A 167 7.61 1.49 -30.09
C PHE A 167 9.08 1.49 -30.50
N PRO A 168 9.50 2.37 -31.43
CA PRO A 168 10.85 2.37 -31.99
C PRO A 168 11.93 2.94 -31.03
N TYR A 169 11.55 3.30 -29.81
CA TYR A 169 12.46 3.87 -28.82
C TYR A 169 12.71 2.84 -27.72
N ALA A 170 13.99 2.57 -27.44
CA ALA A 170 14.37 1.79 -26.28
C ALA A 170 14.14 2.65 -25.03
N LEU A 171 13.25 2.22 -24.13
CA LEU A 171 13.07 2.87 -22.85
C LEU A 171 14.24 2.47 -21.93
N ASP A 172 15.42 3.00 -22.22
CA ASP A 172 16.67 2.73 -21.50
C ASP A 172 16.76 3.54 -20.21
N ILE A 173 15.76 3.36 -19.34
CA ILE A 173 15.66 3.99 -18.03
C ILE A 173 15.74 2.89 -16.99
N PRO A 174 16.50 3.06 -15.90
CA PRO A 174 16.54 2.08 -14.82
C PRO A 174 15.13 1.74 -14.32
N GLN A 175 14.84 0.43 -14.29
CA GLN A 175 13.57 -0.13 -13.87
C GLN A 175 13.76 -0.82 -12.53
N ILE A 176 13.45 -0.16 -11.42
CA ILE A 176 13.40 -0.83 -10.12
C ILE A 176 12.12 -1.65 -10.04
N TYR A 177 12.18 -2.88 -9.52
CA TYR A 177 11.02 -3.73 -9.34
C TYR A 177 10.96 -4.35 -7.95
N SER A 178 9.76 -4.75 -7.53
CA SER A 178 9.50 -5.30 -6.20
C SER A 178 10.05 -4.41 -5.08
N ASP A 179 10.01 -3.08 -5.25
CA ASP A 179 10.49 -2.15 -4.24
C ASP A 179 9.53 -2.04 -3.07
N SER A 180 10.07 -2.03 -1.85
CA SER A 180 9.32 -1.72 -0.63
C SER A 180 9.91 -0.54 0.14
N VAL A 181 11.03 0.02 -0.30
CA VAL A 181 11.80 1.05 0.44
C VAL A 181 11.37 2.45 -0.03
N LEU A 182 11.39 2.71 -1.34
CA LEU A 182 10.97 3.98 -1.91
C LEU A 182 9.49 4.26 -1.63
N CYS A 183 8.68 3.21 -1.54
CA CYS A 183 7.28 3.30 -1.15
C CYS A 183 7.09 3.79 0.30
N GLN A 184 8.05 3.48 1.20
CA GLN A 184 8.04 3.99 2.58
C GLN A 184 8.53 5.44 2.66
N TYR A 185 9.55 5.80 1.87
CA TYR A 185 10.00 7.19 1.74
C TYR A 185 8.92 8.08 1.10
N PHE A 186 8.17 7.59 0.13
CA PHE A 186 7.19 8.35 -0.64
C PHE A 186 5.83 7.62 -0.70
N PRO A 187 5.10 7.56 0.43
CA PRO A 187 3.83 6.86 0.48
C PRO A 187 2.80 7.56 -0.42
N HIS A 188 2.14 6.78 -1.27
CA HIS A 188 1.12 7.26 -2.19
C HIS A 188 -0.03 6.25 -2.30
N ARG A 189 -1.19 6.73 -2.76
CA ARG A 189 -2.43 5.92 -2.84
C ARG A 189 -2.77 5.46 -4.25
N SER A 190 -2.12 6.04 -5.25
CA SER A 190 -2.43 5.83 -6.65
C SER A 190 -1.22 6.07 -7.52
N ILE A 191 -1.14 5.33 -8.61
CA ILE A 191 -0.16 5.54 -9.67
C ILE A 191 -0.83 6.12 -10.94
N PRO A 192 -0.11 6.93 -11.75
CA PRO A 192 1.29 7.30 -11.54
C PRO A 192 1.48 8.25 -10.35
N HIS A 193 2.60 8.07 -9.65
CA HIS A 193 3.09 9.00 -8.64
C HIS A 193 4.51 9.43 -8.99
N TYR A 194 4.78 10.72 -8.90
CA TYR A 194 6.04 11.33 -9.28
C TYR A 194 6.70 11.99 -8.09
N VAL A 195 8.01 11.86 -8.01
CA VAL A 195 8.85 12.49 -6.99
C VAL A 195 9.99 13.20 -7.69
N LEU A 196 10.09 14.52 -7.49
CA LEU A 196 11.22 15.32 -7.96
C LEU A 196 12.13 15.69 -6.78
N ILE A 197 13.41 15.32 -6.88
CA ILE A 197 14.44 15.58 -5.88
C ILE A 197 15.53 16.44 -6.54
N SER A 198 15.99 17.45 -5.82
CA SER A 198 17.06 18.35 -6.25
C SER A 198 18.46 17.71 -6.20
N PRO A 199 19.47 18.30 -6.88
CA PRO A 199 20.88 17.92 -6.77
C PRO A 199 21.43 17.85 -5.35
N LYS A 200 20.85 18.61 -4.41
CA LYS A 200 21.23 18.66 -3.00
C LYS A 200 20.50 17.61 -2.15
N GLY A 201 19.70 16.74 -2.76
CA GLY A 201 18.92 15.73 -2.06
C GLY A 201 17.65 16.26 -1.39
N ARG A 202 17.18 17.48 -1.72
CA ARG A 202 15.93 18.01 -1.18
C ARG A 202 14.74 17.62 -2.07
N VAL A 203 13.65 17.14 -1.48
CA VAL A 203 12.38 16.85 -2.16
C VAL A 203 11.74 18.17 -2.59
N LEU A 204 11.53 18.34 -3.90
CA LEU A 204 10.97 19.56 -4.48
C LEU A 204 9.48 19.44 -4.77
N SER A 205 9.04 18.26 -5.20
CA SER A 205 7.65 18.02 -5.56
C SER A 205 7.30 16.55 -5.43
N LEU A 206 6.06 16.29 -5.05
CA LEU A 206 5.42 14.97 -4.95
C LEU A 206 4.05 15.10 -5.59
N GLY A 207 3.60 14.12 -6.37
CA GLY A 207 2.24 14.20 -6.90
C GLY A 207 1.93 13.26 -8.04
N SER A 208 0.85 13.57 -8.74
CA SER A 208 0.35 12.83 -9.90
C SER A 208 0.74 13.54 -11.19
N ILE A 209 0.02 13.23 -12.27
CA ILE A 209 0.19 13.85 -13.60
C ILE A 209 0.03 15.38 -13.56
N ARG A 210 -0.80 15.90 -12.65
CA ARG A 210 -1.00 17.35 -12.48
C ARG A 210 0.31 18.03 -12.11
N GLU A 211 0.99 17.49 -11.11
CA GLU A 211 2.27 18.02 -10.61
C GLU A 211 3.43 17.71 -11.58
N PHE A 212 3.35 16.60 -12.32
CA PHE A 212 4.36 16.22 -13.31
C PHE A 212 4.65 17.33 -14.34
N THR A 213 3.61 18.05 -14.80
CA THR A 213 3.81 19.16 -15.75
C THR A 213 4.66 20.28 -15.15
N ALA A 214 4.39 20.67 -13.90
CA ALA A 214 5.18 21.68 -13.20
C ALA A 214 6.62 21.18 -12.92
N MET A 215 6.80 19.89 -12.62
CA MET A 215 8.14 19.29 -12.47
C MET A 215 8.95 19.41 -13.78
N MET A 216 8.31 19.18 -14.93
CA MET A 216 8.95 19.32 -16.24
C MET A 216 9.40 20.77 -16.49
N GLU A 217 8.54 21.74 -16.19
CA GLU A 217 8.89 23.16 -16.29
C GLU A 217 10.08 23.51 -15.39
N MET A 218 10.08 23.04 -14.13
CA MET A 218 11.22 23.24 -13.22
C MET A 218 12.53 22.68 -13.80
N LEU A 219 12.48 21.50 -14.41
CA LEU A 219 13.64 20.88 -15.05
C LEU A 219 14.10 21.66 -16.28
N ASP A 220 13.17 22.24 -17.06
CA ASP A 220 13.49 23.04 -18.24
C ASP A 220 14.12 24.40 -17.88
N PHE A 221 13.76 24.99 -16.74
CA PHE A 221 14.32 26.27 -16.27
C PHE A 221 15.55 26.13 -15.36
N ALA A 222 15.85 24.94 -14.85
CA ALA A 222 17.03 24.72 -14.04
C ALA A 222 18.31 25.09 -14.81
N PRO A 223 19.32 25.71 -14.16
CA PRO A 223 20.62 26.00 -14.78
C PRO A 223 21.39 24.69 -15.01
N ILE A 224 21.02 24.01 -16.09
CA ILE A 224 21.57 22.74 -16.53
C ILE A 224 22.81 23.04 -17.38
N LYS A 225 23.94 22.41 -17.00
CA LYS A 225 25.30 22.73 -17.46
C LYS A 225 25.50 22.70 -18.99
N ASN A 226 24.57 22.11 -19.76
CA ASN A 226 24.72 21.81 -21.19
C ASN A 226 23.56 22.29 -22.10
N ARG A 227 22.78 23.31 -21.71
CA ARG A 227 21.66 23.81 -22.55
C ARG A 227 22.10 24.27 -23.97
N THR A 228 23.37 24.61 -24.15
CA THR A 228 23.96 25.06 -25.43
C THR A 228 24.25 23.96 -26.45
N LYS A 229 24.36 22.68 -26.05
CA LYS A 229 24.63 21.59 -27.02
C LYS A 229 23.39 21.21 -27.82
N ALA A 230 22.23 21.12 -27.16
CA ALA A 230 20.96 20.72 -27.78
C ALA A 230 20.38 21.79 -28.74
N VAL A 231 20.67 23.08 -28.51
CA VAL A 231 20.24 24.15 -29.43
C VAL A 231 21.10 24.18 -30.69
N LYS A 232 22.39 23.84 -30.59
CA LYS A 232 23.32 23.88 -31.73
C LYS A 232 23.03 22.77 -32.76
N GLU A 233 22.62 21.58 -32.31
CA GLU A 233 22.25 20.47 -33.21
C GLU A 233 20.88 20.64 -33.88
N ARG A 234 20.02 21.51 -33.34
CA ARG A 234 18.70 21.84 -33.93
C ARG A 234 18.76 22.94 -34.98
N SER A 235 19.88 23.67 -35.07
CA SER A 235 20.11 24.74 -36.04
C SER A 235 20.97 24.31 -37.23
N THR A 236 21.47 23.07 -37.25
CA THR A 236 22.28 22.52 -38.35
C THR A 236 21.63 21.32 -39.05
N LYS A 237 20.31 21.18 -38.95
CA LYS A 237 19.52 20.21 -39.72
C LYS A 237 18.39 20.91 -40.45
#